data_AF-A0A0P4VMS9-F1
#
_entry.id   AF-A0A0P4VMS9-F1
#
_cell.length_a   1.000
_cell.length_b   1.000
_cell.length_c   1.000
_cell.angle_alpha   90.00
_cell.angle_beta   90.00
_cell.angle_gamma   90.00
#
_symmetry.space_group_name_H-M   'P 1'
#
loop_
_entity.id
_entity.type
_entity.pdbx_description
1 polymer ?
#
loop_
_entity_poly.entity_id
_entity_poly.type
_entity_poly.pdbx_seq_one_letter_code
_entity_poly.pdbx_strand_id
1 'polypeptide(L)'
;ISDIAGRAEDLLNKIDHNAAAVLKKEKKKKHITQDKLHIESSDSHLSTNICTPRDSPLSTPKLTPKHSQLPDKVLHSNSIGAEDEDKLMQYLNNSSYDIESLENRINNGNLAQQQHPTNNGATVICLPDEAGNGTARLRPQSTKDSGLETENEMLKNEVRSLNTEVSLLLGRAKNAEKEMAQIKSRLSKKESDAANIEKELNSVKHRLLKCEEENNELISENQRLKKMNKTKEIDERSVLKETEVKLSQCQLDAQHREESLKGDIAALRIRVSELEESLCESRKQHAAELSELGSRLSEARTELSEYMAKATSRLALKEKVVEELRLASNQESLSVDVLHLKSEVEWLTEECERLRGKSEAARLEAETAEKRLEDIREECAANLASLQARLAQEHARRMAAEENCTLHTQELQSVREELTRQVMSMTERVRERESELTRLRRQLAQRGINNPSTTNQDQRVTALTKALVEKELALEQVTDQRNQLRIQLDRIKSDYGNCTYPSSSRSVSVNDTDDAKAQVPLFMSEGPHDTMVTRRVKRAYTCVDSLGMKTGRFLRRYPLARLLVFVYVIILHLWVCLVLFSYTP
;
A
#
# COMPACT_ATOMS: atom_id res chain seq x y z
N ILE A 1 -73.57 3.44 11.27
CA ILE A 1 -72.62 3.26 10.14
C ILE A 1 -72.25 4.61 9.51
N SER A 2 -73.21 5.47 9.19
CA SER A 2 -72.95 6.83 8.66
C SER A 2 -72.08 7.72 9.57
N ASP A 3 -72.28 7.68 10.90
CA ASP A 3 -71.47 8.47 11.85
C ASP A 3 -70.01 8.02 12.00
N ILE A 4 -69.70 6.75 11.67
CA ILE A 4 -68.34 6.22 11.73
C ILE A 4 -67.60 6.56 10.44
N ALA A 5 -68.30 6.52 9.30
CA ALA A 5 -67.77 6.95 8.02
C ALA A 5 -67.41 8.45 8.03
N GLY A 6 -68.28 9.31 8.59
CA GLY A 6 -67.98 10.74 8.73
C GLY A 6 -66.77 11.03 9.62
N ARG A 7 -66.62 10.29 10.74
CA ARG A 7 -65.44 10.44 11.60
C ARG A 7 -64.15 9.93 10.95
N ALA A 8 -64.23 8.89 10.12
CA ALA A 8 -63.10 8.39 9.36
C ALA A 8 -62.65 9.38 8.28
N GLU A 9 -63.62 10.02 7.60
CA GLU A 9 -63.37 11.07 6.61
C GLU A 9 -62.73 12.32 7.25
N ASP A 10 -63.22 12.75 8.42
CA ASP A 10 -62.62 13.84 9.18
C ASP A 10 -61.19 13.53 9.66
N LEU A 11 -60.91 12.28 10.02
CA LEU A 11 -59.59 11.83 10.43
C LEU A 11 -58.61 11.85 9.23
N LEU A 12 -59.08 11.40 8.06
CA LEU A 12 -58.30 11.39 6.82
C LEU A 12 -57.95 12.82 6.37
N ASN A 13 -58.94 13.72 6.40
CA ASN A 13 -58.76 15.13 6.06
C ASN A 13 -57.79 15.85 7.02
N LYS A 14 -57.80 15.48 8.32
CA LYS A 14 -56.83 16.00 9.30
C LYS A 14 -55.41 15.50 9.05
N ILE A 15 -55.24 14.23 8.67
CA ILE A 15 -53.92 13.68 8.36
C ILE A 15 -53.34 14.37 7.11
N ASP A 16 -54.15 14.58 6.08
CA ASP A 16 -53.71 15.22 4.84
C ASP A 16 -53.33 16.70 5.06
N HIS A 17 -54.13 17.44 5.86
CA HIS A 17 -53.79 18.81 6.26
C HIS A 17 -52.49 18.88 7.08
N ASN A 18 -52.25 17.92 7.97
CA ASN A 18 -51.04 17.90 8.79
C ASN A 18 -49.80 17.55 7.95
N ALA A 19 -49.92 16.57 7.03
CA ALA A 19 -48.88 16.24 6.07
C ALA A 19 -48.53 17.43 5.15
N ALA A 20 -49.55 18.14 4.65
CA ALA A 20 -49.35 19.35 3.85
C ALA A 20 -48.69 20.49 4.63
N ALA A 21 -49.01 20.66 5.92
CA ALA A 21 -48.40 21.66 6.78
C ALA A 21 -46.91 21.35 7.05
N VAL A 22 -46.56 20.08 7.28
CA VAL A 22 -45.17 19.64 7.46
C VAL A 22 -44.35 19.87 6.19
N LEU A 23 -44.90 19.55 5.01
CA LEU A 23 -44.25 19.80 3.72
C LEU A 23 -44.06 21.30 3.43
N LYS A 24 -45.00 22.16 3.81
CA LYS A 24 -44.83 23.63 3.71
C LYS A 24 -43.77 24.17 4.68
N LYS A 25 -43.64 23.57 5.87
CA LYS A 25 -42.61 23.92 6.87
C LYS A 25 -41.21 23.51 6.42
N GLU A 26 -41.07 22.34 5.78
CA GLU A 26 -39.84 21.87 5.12
C GLU A 26 -39.39 22.80 3.99
N LYS A 27 -40.33 23.26 3.14
CA LYS A 27 -40.03 24.19 2.04
C LYS A 27 -39.59 25.58 2.54
N LYS A 28 -40.18 26.11 3.62
CA LYS A 28 -39.70 27.36 4.27
C LYS A 28 -38.32 27.21 4.88
N LYS A 29 -37.97 26.02 5.41
CA LYS A 29 -36.64 25.75 5.98
C LYS A 29 -35.56 25.68 4.90
N LYS A 30 -35.87 25.15 3.71
CA LYS A 30 -34.93 25.10 2.57
C LYS A 30 -34.67 26.47 1.93
N HIS A 31 -35.65 27.38 1.92
CA HIS A 31 -35.48 28.74 1.37
C HIS A 31 -34.63 29.66 2.28
N ILE A 32 -34.60 29.41 3.60
CA ILE A 32 -33.81 30.23 4.55
C ILE A 32 -32.30 29.88 4.50
N THR A 33 -31.95 28.65 4.12
CA THR A 33 -30.55 28.20 4.08
C THR A 33 -29.82 28.52 2.77
N GLN A 34 -30.52 29.03 1.76
CA GLN A 34 -29.95 29.29 0.43
C GLN A 34 -29.59 30.78 0.18
N ASP A 35 -30.02 31.70 1.04
CA ASP A 35 -29.82 33.16 0.90
C ASP A 35 -28.62 33.73 1.68
N LYS A 36 -27.69 32.91 2.15
CA LYS A 36 -26.49 33.42 2.82
C LYS A 36 -25.26 32.62 2.44
N LEU A 37 -24.59 33.04 1.36
CA LEU A 37 -23.12 33.13 1.20
C LEU A 37 -22.74 33.45 -0.26
N HIS A 38 -22.54 34.74 -0.52
CA HIS A 38 -21.82 35.37 -1.64
C HIS A 38 -21.14 36.58 -0.93
N ILE A 39 -19.85 36.93 -1.01
CA ILE A 39 -18.80 37.08 -2.04
C ILE A 39 -17.47 37.17 -1.26
N GLU A 40 -16.33 36.63 -1.69
CA GLU A 40 -15.27 37.39 -2.39
C GLU A 40 -14.29 36.45 -3.09
N SER A 41 -14.19 36.57 -4.42
CA SER A 41 -12.95 36.29 -5.13
C SER A 41 -12.85 37.26 -6.30
N SER A 42 -11.81 38.08 -6.26
CA SER A 42 -11.46 39.09 -7.26
C SER A 42 -11.00 38.47 -8.58
N ASP A 43 -11.26 39.24 -9.63
CA ASP A 43 -11.00 39.00 -11.04
C ASP A 43 -9.52 38.80 -11.42
N SER A 44 -9.30 38.00 -12.47
CA SER A 44 -8.36 38.38 -13.53
C SER A 44 -8.72 37.69 -14.85
N HIS A 45 -9.06 38.54 -15.82
CA HIS A 45 -9.28 38.33 -17.25
C HIS A 45 -8.18 37.51 -17.94
N LEU A 46 -8.50 36.67 -18.94
CA LEU A 46 -8.33 37.03 -20.36
C LEU A 46 -8.90 35.98 -21.33
N SER A 47 -9.73 36.53 -22.23
CA SER A 47 -10.30 36.12 -23.51
C SER A 47 -9.81 34.84 -24.23
N THR A 48 -10.83 34.05 -24.60
CA THR A 48 -10.92 33.27 -25.84
C THR A 48 -10.67 34.15 -27.07
N ASN A 49 -9.84 33.67 -28.00
CA ASN A 49 -9.90 34.09 -29.40
C ASN A 49 -9.68 32.88 -30.32
N ILE A 50 -10.66 32.72 -31.19
CA ILE A 50 -10.74 31.77 -32.30
C ILE A 50 -9.97 32.37 -33.48
N CYS A 51 -9.08 31.61 -34.12
CA CYS A 51 -8.66 31.87 -35.49
C CYS A 51 -8.07 30.59 -36.15
N THR A 52 -8.78 30.05 -37.15
CA THR A 52 -8.21 29.35 -38.32
C THR A 52 -7.89 30.43 -39.38
N PRO A 53 -6.97 30.28 -40.38
CA PRO A 53 -7.04 29.22 -41.42
C PRO A 53 -5.73 28.79 -42.17
N ARG A 54 -5.88 27.71 -42.98
CA ARG A 54 -5.29 27.39 -44.32
C ARG A 54 -3.85 26.86 -44.55
N ASP A 55 -3.81 25.68 -45.22
CA ASP A 55 -3.10 25.28 -46.47
C ASP A 55 -1.54 25.38 -46.53
N SER A 56 -0.68 24.43 -46.94
CA SER A 56 -0.75 23.15 -47.71
C SER A 56 0.58 22.30 -47.47
N PRO A 57 1.01 21.28 -48.28
CA PRO A 57 1.50 19.98 -47.78
C PRO A 57 2.98 19.63 -48.13
N LEU A 58 3.57 18.54 -47.57
CA LEU A 58 4.48 17.65 -48.33
C LEU A 58 4.92 16.35 -47.59
N SER A 59 4.77 15.25 -48.33
CA SER A 59 5.63 14.07 -48.50
C SER A 59 6.27 13.28 -47.34
N THR A 60 6.00 11.97 -47.41
CA THR A 60 6.79 10.84 -46.90
C THR A 60 8.15 10.71 -47.64
N PRO A 61 9.11 9.88 -47.17
CA PRO A 61 9.10 8.48 -47.61
C PRO A 61 9.60 7.42 -46.60
N LYS A 62 9.14 6.19 -46.87
CA LYS A 62 9.61 4.86 -46.43
C LYS A 62 11.13 4.66 -46.56
N LEU A 63 11.71 3.85 -45.66
CA LEU A 63 12.73 2.85 -46.01
C LEU A 63 12.62 1.60 -45.12
N THR A 64 12.44 0.44 -45.78
CA THR A 64 12.79 -0.92 -45.33
C THR A 64 14.21 -1.26 -45.83
N PRO A 65 14.88 -2.32 -45.35
CA PRO A 65 14.79 -3.60 -46.09
C PRO A 65 14.85 -4.88 -45.23
N LYS A 66 14.32 -5.98 -45.80
CA LYS A 66 14.50 -7.39 -45.41
C LYS A 66 15.43 -8.11 -46.40
N HIS A 67 16.29 -9.01 -45.91
CA HIS A 67 16.71 -10.35 -46.42
C HIS A 67 18.02 -10.71 -45.67
N SER A 68 18.38 -11.93 -45.26
CA SER A 68 18.10 -13.26 -45.80
C SER A 68 18.47 -14.38 -44.81
N GLN A 69 17.77 -15.52 -44.94
CA GLN A 69 18.24 -16.92 -44.79
C GLN A 69 18.35 -17.59 -43.39
N LEU A 70 17.51 -18.64 -43.26
CA LEU A 70 17.49 -19.82 -42.37
C LEU A 70 18.75 -20.72 -42.56
N PRO A 71 19.02 -21.81 -41.77
CA PRO A 71 18.10 -22.61 -40.92
C PRO A 71 18.62 -23.13 -39.54
N ASP A 72 17.68 -23.70 -38.78
CA ASP A 72 17.75 -24.76 -37.76
C ASP A 72 19.06 -25.07 -37.02
N LYS A 73 19.00 -24.94 -35.68
CA LYS A 73 19.42 -25.99 -34.74
C LYS A 73 18.91 -25.74 -33.32
N VAL A 74 18.11 -26.70 -32.85
CA VAL A 74 17.88 -27.00 -31.44
C VAL A 74 19.20 -27.03 -30.68
N LEU A 75 19.33 -26.29 -29.58
CA LEU A 75 20.21 -26.70 -28.48
C LEU A 75 19.72 -26.13 -27.14
N HIS A 76 19.67 -27.06 -26.20
CA HIS A 76 19.43 -26.90 -24.79
C HIS A 76 20.41 -25.89 -24.18
N SER A 77 19.93 -25.02 -23.29
CA SER A 77 20.78 -24.19 -22.44
C SER A 77 21.54 -25.08 -21.47
N ASN A 78 22.86 -25.11 -21.65
CA ASN A 78 23.81 -25.87 -20.83
C ASN A 78 23.78 -25.41 -19.38
N SER A 79 23.61 -26.40 -18.51
CA SER A 79 24.11 -26.41 -17.13
C SER A 79 25.62 -26.19 -17.18
N ILE A 80 26.10 -25.09 -16.58
CA ILE A 80 27.53 -24.91 -16.32
C ILE A 80 27.85 -25.76 -15.08
N GLY A 81 28.77 -26.70 -15.29
CA GLY A 81 29.04 -27.82 -14.40
C GLY A 81 29.98 -27.48 -13.26
N ALA A 82 29.91 -28.34 -12.24
CA ALA A 82 30.68 -28.32 -11.00
C ALA A 82 32.23 -28.42 -11.19
N GLU A 83 32.71 -28.63 -12.42
CA GLU A 83 34.16 -28.77 -12.68
C GLU A 83 34.94 -27.44 -12.62
N ASP A 84 34.27 -26.30 -12.84
CA ASP A 84 34.90 -24.98 -12.71
C ASP A 84 34.91 -24.48 -11.26
N GLU A 85 33.97 -24.94 -10.43
CA GLU A 85 33.95 -24.69 -8.98
C GLU A 85 35.04 -25.50 -8.26
N ASP A 86 35.30 -26.75 -8.68
CA ASP A 86 36.37 -27.57 -8.11
C ASP A 86 37.77 -27.04 -8.47
N LYS A 87 37.96 -26.48 -9.67
CA LYS A 87 39.23 -25.79 -10.03
C LYS A 87 39.42 -24.48 -9.27
N LEU A 88 38.35 -23.75 -8.98
CA LEU A 88 38.38 -22.53 -8.18
C LEU A 88 38.62 -22.84 -6.70
N MET A 89 38.03 -23.92 -6.18
CA MET A 89 38.25 -24.42 -4.82
C MET A 89 39.65 -25.03 -4.64
N GLN A 90 40.21 -25.67 -5.67
CA GLN A 90 41.60 -26.16 -5.66
C GLN A 90 42.62 -25.00 -5.70
N TYR A 91 42.28 -23.88 -6.37
CA TYR A 91 43.08 -22.66 -6.35
C TYR A 91 43.03 -21.93 -4.99
N LEU A 92 41.89 -22.01 -4.28
CA LEU A 92 41.70 -21.37 -2.98
C LEU A 92 42.21 -22.21 -1.80
N ASN A 93 42.27 -23.54 -1.92
CA ASN A 93 42.85 -24.42 -0.90
C ASN A 93 44.38 -24.58 -1.01
N ASN A 94 45.00 -24.16 -2.13
CA ASN A 94 46.45 -24.18 -2.31
C ASN A 94 47.13 -22.81 -2.04
N SER A 95 46.60 -21.98 -1.16
CA SER A 95 47.34 -20.80 -0.67
C SER A 95 48.19 -21.13 0.56
N SER A 96 49.04 -22.16 0.46
CA SER A 96 50.22 -22.26 1.33
C SER A 96 51.30 -21.41 0.69
N TYR A 97 51.34 -20.12 1.03
CA TYR A 97 52.52 -19.31 0.75
C TYR A 97 53.65 -19.77 1.67
N ASP A 98 54.59 -20.43 1.03
CA ASP A 98 55.82 -21.00 1.56
C ASP A 98 56.70 -19.90 2.17
N ILE A 99 56.88 -19.93 3.50
CA ILE A 99 57.75 -19.01 4.25
C ILE A 99 59.24 -19.40 4.10
N GLU A 100 59.58 -20.40 3.27
CA GLU A 100 60.97 -20.82 3.03
C GLU A 100 61.63 -20.18 1.78
N SER A 101 60.92 -19.34 1.02
CA SER A 101 61.41 -18.74 -0.24
C SER A 101 61.95 -17.30 -0.12
N LEU A 102 61.93 -16.70 1.07
CA LEU A 102 62.52 -15.37 1.31
C LEU A 102 63.85 -15.39 2.06
N GLU A 103 64.36 -16.56 2.44
CA GLU A 103 65.65 -16.70 3.14
C GLU A 103 66.81 -17.04 2.19
N ASN A 104 66.53 -17.42 0.94
CA ASN A 104 67.54 -17.78 -0.07
C ASN A 104 67.86 -16.68 -1.10
N ARG A 105 67.47 -15.43 -0.86
CA ARG A 105 67.80 -14.30 -1.75
C ARG A 105 68.88 -13.34 -1.23
N ILE A 106 69.58 -13.74 -0.16
CA ILE A 106 70.71 -12.98 0.42
C ILE A 106 72.06 -13.71 0.25
N ASN A 107 72.08 -15.00 -0.13
CA ASN A 107 73.33 -15.73 -0.31
C ASN A 107 73.58 -16.14 -1.76
N ASN A 108 74.66 -15.57 -2.32
CA ASN A 108 75.41 -15.94 -3.53
C ASN A 108 75.03 -15.27 -4.86
N GLY A 109 75.72 -14.16 -5.14
CA GLY A 109 76.06 -13.71 -6.48
C GLY A 109 77.51 -13.21 -6.51
N ASN A 110 78.42 -14.10 -6.92
CA ASN A 110 79.85 -13.82 -7.10
C ASN A 110 80.10 -12.69 -8.09
N LEU A 111 81.05 -11.82 -7.75
CA LEU A 111 81.60 -10.77 -8.59
C LEU A 111 82.84 -11.31 -9.33
N ALA A 112 82.74 -11.48 -10.64
CA ALA A 112 83.89 -11.68 -11.53
C ALA A 112 83.90 -10.61 -12.62
N GLN A 113 84.89 -9.73 -12.51
CA GLN A 113 85.77 -9.23 -13.58
C GLN A 113 85.18 -8.79 -14.95
N GLN A 114 85.38 -7.49 -15.21
CA GLN A 114 86.20 -6.93 -16.32
C GLN A 114 85.50 -6.29 -17.56
N GLN A 115 86.00 -5.08 -17.87
CA GLN A 115 86.19 -4.38 -19.18
C GLN A 115 85.20 -3.30 -19.67
N HIS A 116 85.66 -2.02 -19.55
CA HIS A 116 85.85 -0.93 -20.55
C HIS A 116 84.67 -0.43 -21.44
N PRO A 117 84.72 0.76 -22.13
CA PRO A 117 85.86 1.66 -22.42
C PRO A 117 85.61 3.21 -22.44
N THR A 118 86.69 3.95 -22.76
CA THR A 118 86.78 5.27 -23.48
C THR A 118 86.37 6.59 -22.78
N ASN A 119 86.95 7.76 -23.05
CA ASN A 119 88.22 8.23 -23.64
C ASN A 119 88.26 9.78 -23.49
N ASN A 120 89.47 10.34 -23.54
CA ASN A 120 89.85 11.70 -23.98
C ASN A 120 89.66 12.97 -23.12
N GLY A 121 90.83 13.54 -22.80
CA GLY A 121 91.16 14.98 -22.96
C GLY A 121 91.22 15.77 -21.65
N ALA A 122 92.21 16.60 -21.34
CA ALA A 122 93.42 17.06 -22.01
C ALA A 122 94.16 18.01 -21.00
N THR A 123 95.51 18.03 -20.97
CA THR A 123 96.33 19.28 -20.99
C THR A 123 96.24 20.15 -19.68
N VAL A 124 97.30 20.53 -18.92
CA VAL A 124 98.63 21.02 -19.30
C VAL A 124 99.41 21.53 -18.05
N ILE A 125 100.75 21.35 -18.07
CA ILE A 125 101.88 22.21 -17.62
C ILE A 125 102.10 22.58 -16.13
N CYS A 126 103.25 22.15 -15.57
CA CYS A 126 104.43 23.01 -15.27
C CYS A 126 105.52 22.21 -14.50
N LEU A 127 106.61 21.87 -15.20
CA LEU A 127 108.01 22.01 -14.72
C LEU A 127 108.40 23.51 -14.89
N PRO A 128 109.60 24.04 -14.58
CA PRO A 128 110.90 23.42 -14.24
C PRO A 128 111.60 24.15 -13.05
N ASP A 129 112.84 23.89 -12.61
CA ASP A 129 114.15 24.18 -13.23
C ASP A 129 115.26 23.75 -12.22
N GLU A 130 116.32 23.06 -12.64
CA GLU A 130 117.64 23.62 -13.04
C GLU A 130 118.43 24.25 -11.88
N ALA A 131 119.76 24.20 -11.73
CA ALA A 131 120.91 23.63 -12.45
C ALA A 131 122.15 23.85 -11.53
N GLY A 132 123.32 23.35 -11.94
CA GLY A 132 124.61 23.92 -11.51
C GLY A 132 125.46 22.98 -10.65
N ASN A 133 126.34 22.14 -11.22
CA ASN A 133 127.68 22.48 -11.76
C ASN A 133 128.76 22.61 -10.66
N GLY A 134 129.91 21.92 -10.78
CA GLY A 134 131.08 22.18 -9.93
C GLY A 134 132.01 21.01 -9.63
N THR A 135 132.76 20.61 -10.64
CA THR A 135 134.09 19.96 -10.65
C THR A 135 134.99 20.05 -9.40
N ALA A 136 135.52 18.88 -9.03
CA ALA A 136 136.96 18.55 -8.90
C ALA A 136 137.84 19.03 -7.71
N ARG A 137 138.49 18.01 -7.12
CA ARG A 137 139.93 17.93 -6.73
C ARG A 137 140.35 18.49 -5.36
N LEU A 138 140.69 17.58 -4.44
CA LEU A 138 142.05 17.32 -3.88
C LEU A 138 141.98 16.65 -2.49
N ARG A 139 142.29 15.34 -2.47
CA ARG A 139 143.14 14.55 -1.53
C ARG A 139 143.79 15.30 -0.32
N PRO A 140 144.25 14.61 0.76
CA PRO A 140 143.70 13.55 1.63
C PRO A 140 143.87 13.82 3.16
N GLN A 141 143.40 12.83 3.95
CA GLN A 141 143.78 12.45 5.33
C GLN A 141 142.98 13.10 6.48
N SER A 142 142.05 12.37 7.07
CA SER A 142 142.40 11.48 8.19
C SER A 142 141.32 10.41 8.37
N THR A 143 141.74 9.16 8.39
CA THR A 143 140.90 7.98 8.53
C THR A 143 140.54 7.81 9.99
N LYS A 144 139.42 8.42 10.42
CA LYS A 144 138.64 8.03 11.62
C LYS A 144 137.26 8.70 11.70
N ASP A 145 137.04 9.84 11.01
CA ASP A 145 135.72 10.52 11.00
C ASP A 145 134.77 10.07 9.87
N SER A 146 135.26 9.53 8.75
CA SER A 146 134.43 9.15 7.60
C SER A 146 133.46 7.99 7.85
N GLY A 147 133.77 7.11 8.81
CA GLY A 147 132.87 6.04 9.25
C GLY A 147 131.69 6.59 10.05
N LEU A 148 131.98 7.51 10.98
CA LEU A 148 130.96 8.15 11.82
C LEU A 148 130.07 9.12 11.05
N GLU A 149 130.61 9.76 10.01
CA GLU A 149 129.87 10.71 9.17
C GLU A 149 128.95 10.01 8.17
N THR A 150 129.38 8.86 7.61
CA THR A 150 128.53 8.00 6.77
C THR A 150 127.47 7.26 7.59
N GLU A 151 127.82 6.82 8.80
CA GLU A 151 126.86 6.25 9.76
C GLU A 151 125.83 7.30 10.21
N ASN A 152 126.24 8.55 10.47
CA ASN A 152 125.31 9.64 10.75
C ASN A 152 124.36 9.92 9.59
N GLU A 153 124.84 9.92 8.34
CA GLU A 153 123.98 10.11 7.18
C GLU A 153 123.04 8.91 6.94
N MET A 154 123.48 7.68 7.20
CA MET A 154 122.61 6.49 7.17
C MET A 154 121.54 6.56 8.26
N LEU A 155 121.90 6.92 9.50
CA LEU A 155 120.96 7.09 10.61
C LEU A 155 119.97 8.22 10.33
N LYS A 156 120.40 9.35 9.75
CA LYS A 156 119.48 10.42 9.31
C LYS A 156 118.54 9.97 8.20
N ASN A 157 119.00 9.10 7.30
CA ASN A 157 118.15 8.54 6.25
C ASN A 157 117.17 7.51 6.81
N GLU A 158 117.58 6.71 7.79
CA GLU A 158 116.71 5.78 8.51
C GLU A 158 115.67 6.52 9.35
N VAL A 159 116.06 7.56 10.08
CA VAL A 159 115.14 8.45 10.80
C VAL A 159 114.18 9.14 9.82
N ARG A 160 114.65 9.60 8.65
CA ARG A 160 113.78 10.17 7.62
C ARG A 160 112.79 9.13 7.08
N SER A 161 113.26 7.93 6.76
CA SER A 161 112.43 6.81 6.28
C SER A 161 111.39 6.41 7.32
N LEU A 162 111.81 6.20 8.57
CA LEU A 162 110.94 5.90 9.70
C LEU A 162 109.93 7.03 9.93
N ASN A 163 110.33 8.31 9.83
CA ASN A 163 109.41 9.43 9.97
C ASN A 163 108.38 9.49 8.83
N THR A 164 108.77 9.15 7.59
CA THR A 164 107.83 9.00 6.48
C THR A 164 106.89 7.81 6.68
N GLU A 165 107.38 6.69 7.19
CA GLU A 165 106.59 5.51 7.49
C GLU A 165 105.60 5.77 8.63
N VAL A 166 106.04 6.40 9.72
CA VAL A 166 105.18 6.85 10.83
C VAL A 166 104.12 7.84 10.35
N SER A 167 104.47 8.77 9.45
CA SER A 167 103.50 9.71 8.87
C SER A 167 102.46 9.01 8.00
N LEU A 168 102.88 8.02 7.20
CA LEU A 168 101.98 7.20 6.38
C LEU A 168 101.08 6.31 7.25
N LEU A 169 101.63 5.71 8.32
CA LEU A 169 100.87 4.92 9.29
C LEU A 169 99.86 5.79 10.04
N LEU A 170 100.23 7.01 10.46
CA LEU A 170 99.32 7.96 11.09
C LEU A 170 98.22 8.41 10.12
N GLY A 171 98.55 8.63 8.85
CA GLY A 171 97.58 8.93 7.79
C GLY A 171 96.59 7.78 7.57
N ARG A 172 97.09 6.54 7.50
CA ARG A 172 96.26 5.33 7.41
C ARG A 172 95.40 5.13 8.65
N ALA A 173 95.93 5.34 9.85
CA ALA A 173 95.18 5.27 11.10
C ALA A 173 94.05 6.31 11.14
N LYS A 174 94.33 7.57 10.77
CA LYS A 174 93.31 8.62 10.67
C LYS A 174 92.25 8.32 9.61
N ASN A 175 92.63 7.72 8.49
CA ASN A 175 91.66 7.32 7.46
C ASN A 175 90.78 6.16 7.96
N ALA A 176 91.37 5.16 8.61
CA ALA A 176 90.62 4.07 9.24
C ALA A 176 89.69 4.57 10.36
N GLU A 177 90.11 5.55 11.15
CA GLU A 177 89.25 6.21 12.16
C GLU A 177 88.06 6.93 11.51
N LYS A 178 88.27 7.64 10.40
CA LYS A 178 87.20 8.29 9.64
C LYS A 178 86.22 7.27 9.06
N GLU A 179 86.72 6.19 8.46
CA GLU A 179 85.89 5.10 7.94
C GLU A 179 85.11 4.42 9.06
N MET A 180 85.74 4.15 10.20
CA MET A 180 85.08 3.60 11.39
C MET A 180 83.96 4.52 11.89
N ALA A 181 84.19 5.84 11.95
CA ALA A 181 83.17 6.82 12.32
C ALA A 181 82.00 6.84 11.33
N GLN A 182 82.28 6.75 10.02
CA GLN A 182 81.24 6.66 8.99
C GLN A 182 80.43 5.36 9.10
N ILE A 183 81.08 4.22 9.30
CA ILE A 183 80.42 2.92 9.50
C ILE A 183 79.54 2.97 10.74
N LYS A 184 80.04 3.54 11.86
CA LYS A 184 79.28 3.68 13.10
C LYS A 184 78.03 4.56 12.92
N SER A 185 78.14 5.68 12.20
CA SER A 185 76.99 6.52 11.88
C SER A 185 75.97 5.81 10.99
N ARG A 186 76.44 5.07 9.97
CA ARG A 186 75.57 4.26 9.10
C ARG A 186 74.88 3.14 9.87
N LEU A 187 75.59 2.47 10.78
CA LEU A 187 75.03 1.43 11.64
C LEU A 187 73.94 2.00 12.55
N SER A 188 74.21 3.11 13.25
CA SER A 188 73.22 3.77 14.10
C SER A 188 71.97 4.20 13.33
N LYS A 189 72.13 4.69 12.09
CA LYS A 189 70.99 5.00 11.22
C LYS A 189 70.19 3.73 10.87
N LYS A 190 70.87 2.63 10.52
CA LYS A 190 70.21 1.35 10.22
C LYS A 190 69.52 0.74 11.45
N GLU A 191 70.09 0.87 12.64
CA GLU A 191 69.45 0.47 13.90
C GLU A 191 68.18 1.29 14.16
N SER A 192 68.21 2.61 13.94
CA SER A 192 67.02 3.46 14.04
C SER A 192 65.96 3.11 13.00
N ASP A 193 66.35 2.85 11.75
CA ASP A 193 65.43 2.44 10.69
C ASP A 193 64.77 1.09 11.02
N ALA A 194 65.54 0.12 11.54
CA ALA A 194 65.03 -1.17 11.97
C ALA A 194 64.01 -1.06 13.11
N ALA A 195 64.31 -0.24 14.13
CA ALA A 195 63.39 0.03 15.24
C ALA A 195 62.08 0.70 14.77
N ASN A 196 62.14 1.56 13.76
CA ASN A 196 60.94 2.17 13.17
C ASN A 196 60.12 1.15 12.38
N ILE A 197 60.76 0.32 11.55
CA ILE A 197 60.08 -0.76 10.81
C ILE A 197 59.41 -1.74 11.77
N GLU A 198 60.05 -2.07 12.90
CA GLU A 198 59.47 -2.95 13.91
C GLU A 198 58.21 -2.35 14.56
N LYS A 199 58.21 -1.05 14.83
CA LYS A 199 57.01 -0.34 15.32
C LYS A 199 55.88 -0.35 14.30
N GLU A 200 56.18 -0.05 13.04
CA GLU A 200 55.18 -0.09 11.95
C GLU A 200 54.63 -1.51 11.76
N LEU A 201 55.50 -2.53 11.81
CA LEU A 201 55.10 -3.94 11.72
C LEU A 201 54.15 -4.31 12.87
N ASN A 202 54.45 -3.91 14.10
CA ASN A 202 53.58 -4.16 15.25
C ASN A 202 52.25 -3.42 15.17
N SER A 203 52.25 -2.18 14.67
CA SER A 203 51.03 -1.41 14.39
C SER A 203 50.14 -2.10 13.34
N VAL A 204 50.73 -2.56 12.24
CA VAL A 204 50.00 -3.29 11.19
C VAL A 204 49.47 -4.63 11.70
N LYS A 205 50.26 -5.38 12.48
CA LYS A 205 49.81 -6.63 13.11
C LYS A 205 48.60 -6.41 14.02
N HIS A 206 48.62 -5.36 14.85
CA HIS A 206 47.49 -5.04 15.71
C HIS A 206 46.24 -4.67 14.90
N ARG A 207 46.39 -3.90 13.81
CA ARG A 207 45.29 -3.59 12.90
C ARG A 207 44.73 -4.83 12.21
N LEU A 208 45.58 -5.77 11.82
CA LEU A 208 45.15 -7.02 11.20
C LEU A 208 44.32 -7.85 12.17
N LEU A 209 44.81 -8.06 13.40
CA LEU A 209 44.08 -8.78 14.45
C LEU A 209 42.71 -8.17 14.73
N LYS A 210 42.65 -6.83 14.86
CA LYS A 210 41.37 -6.14 15.05
C LYS A 210 40.41 -6.38 13.89
N CYS A 211 40.91 -6.36 12.66
CA CYS A 211 40.10 -6.61 11.47
C CYS A 211 39.61 -8.06 11.40
N GLU A 212 40.42 -9.03 11.86
CA GLU A 212 40.03 -10.44 11.97
C GLU A 212 38.94 -10.65 13.02
N GLU A 213 39.04 -9.99 14.18
CA GLU A 213 38.00 -9.98 15.22
C GLU A 213 36.67 -9.42 14.68
N GLU A 214 36.71 -8.25 14.04
CA GLU A 214 35.54 -7.63 13.41
C GLU A 214 34.92 -8.55 12.33
N ASN A 215 35.73 -9.25 11.53
CA ASN A 215 35.24 -10.17 10.52
C ASN A 215 34.55 -11.40 11.15
N ASN A 216 35.11 -11.95 12.24
CA ASN A 216 34.50 -13.07 12.97
C ASN A 216 33.17 -12.68 13.63
N GLU A 217 33.06 -11.46 14.15
CA GLU A 217 31.80 -10.92 14.65
C GLU A 217 30.76 -10.78 13.52
N LEU A 218 31.16 -10.23 12.37
CA LEU A 218 30.29 -10.10 11.20
C LEU A 218 29.81 -11.45 10.65
N ILE A 219 30.66 -12.48 10.66
CA ILE A 219 30.28 -13.85 10.28
C ILE A 219 29.23 -14.40 11.25
N SER A 220 29.45 -14.24 12.55
CA SER A 220 28.54 -14.70 13.59
C SER A 220 27.18 -14.01 13.52
N GLU A 221 27.18 -12.69 13.30
CA GLU A 221 25.95 -11.91 13.13
C GLU A 221 25.20 -12.29 11.85
N ASN A 222 25.91 -12.51 10.73
CA ASN A 222 25.28 -13.01 9.49
C ASN A 222 24.61 -14.37 9.70
N GLN A 223 25.25 -15.29 10.43
CA GLN A 223 24.63 -16.58 10.75
C GLN A 223 23.37 -16.42 11.62
N ARG A 224 23.40 -15.51 12.59
CA ARG A 224 22.23 -15.19 13.44
C ARG A 224 21.08 -14.60 12.62
N LEU A 225 21.38 -13.63 11.76
CA LEU A 225 20.41 -13.02 10.86
C LEU A 225 19.80 -14.05 9.90
N LYS A 226 20.61 -14.96 9.34
CA LYS A 226 20.14 -16.04 8.47
C LYS A 226 19.17 -16.99 9.19
N LYS A 227 19.44 -17.34 10.45
CA LYS A 227 18.53 -18.15 11.28
C LYS A 227 17.22 -17.41 11.55
N MET A 228 17.30 -16.14 11.94
CA MET A 228 16.13 -15.30 12.22
C MET A 228 15.26 -15.08 10.98
N ASN A 229 15.86 -14.93 9.79
CA ASN A 229 15.11 -14.77 8.55
C ASN A 229 14.36 -16.07 8.19
N LYS A 230 15.04 -17.22 8.35
CA LYS A 230 14.43 -18.53 8.12
C LYS A 230 13.24 -18.81 9.06
N THR A 231 13.34 -18.42 10.34
CA THR A 231 12.20 -18.58 11.27
C THR A 231 11.05 -17.67 10.88
N LYS A 232 11.32 -16.40 10.54
CA LYS A 232 10.29 -15.47 10.06
C LYS A 232 9.58 -15.98 8.80
N GLU A 233 10.32 -16.53 7.83
CA GLU A 233 9.74 -17.13 6.63
C GLU A 233 8.83 -18.32 6.94
N ILE A 234 9.16 -19.14 7.95
CA ILE A 234 8.33 -20.26 8.39
C ILE A 234 7.05 -19.75 9.07
N ASP A 235 7.17 -18.75 9.93
CA ASP A 235 6.04 -18.15 10.65
C ASP A 235 5.09 -17.41 9.70
N GLU A 236 5.62 -16.63 8.77
CA GLU A 236 4.82 -15.97 7.72
C GLU A 236 4.10 -17.01 6.86
N ARG A 237 4.76 -18.11 6.49
CA ARG A 237 4.14 -19.18 5.71
C ARG A 237 3.08 -19.96 6.49
N SER A 238 3.24 -20.11 7.80
CA SER A 238 2.24 -20.78 8.64
C SER A 238 0.99 -19.92 8.80
N VAL A 239 1.15 -18.61 9.06
CA VAL A 239 0.07 -17.64 9.13
C VAL A 239 -0.67 -17.56 7.79
N LEU A 240 0.05 -17.49 6.67
CA LEU A 240 -0.58 -17.48 5.34
C LEU A 240 -1.45 -18.71 5.10
N LYS A 241 -0.95 -19.92 5.42
CA LYS A 241 -1.75 -21.15 5.30
C LYS A 241 -2.98 -21.13 6.21
N GLU A 242 -2.87 -20.63 7.43
CA GLU A 242 -4.02 -20.50 8.33
C GLU A 242 -5.06 -19.52 7.79
N THR A 243 -4.63 -18.39 7.24
CA THR A 243 -5.54 -17.42 6.61
C THR A 243 -6.21 -17.99 5.35
N GLU A 244 -5.51 -18.79 4.55
CA GLU A 244 -6.04 -19.46 3.37
C GLU A 244 -7.13 -20.47 3.75
N VAL A 245 -6.90 -21.26 4.79
CA VAL A 245 -7.91 -22.20 5.33
C VAL A 245 -9.13 -21.45 5.86
N LYS A 246 -8.94 -20.37 6.63
CA LYS A 246 -10.06 -19.55 7.14
C LYS A 246 -10.86 -18.90 6.01
N LEU A 247 -10.19 -18.43 4.97
CA LEU A 247 -10.84 -17.85 3.80
C LEU A 247 -11.67 -18.91 3.06
N SER A 248 -11.11 -20.09 2.83
CA SER A 248 -11.82 -21.22 2.22
C SER A 248 -13.04 -21.64 3.04
N GLN A 249 -12.92 -21.70 4.37
CA GLN A 249 -14.04 -22.02 5.26
C GLN A 249 -15.14 -20.94 5.18
N CYS A 250 -14.77 -19.66 5.24
CA CYS A 250 -15.74 -18.58 5.14
C CYS A 250 -16.45 -18.56 3.78
N GLN A 251 -15.78 -18.99 2.72
CA GLN A 251 -16.37 -19.13 1.39
C GLN A 251 -17.39 -20.27 1.32
N LEU A 252 -17.09 -21.43 1.92
CA LEU A 252 -18.04 -22.54 2.03
C LEU A 252 -19.27 -22.16 2.86
N ASP A 253 -19.07 -21.50 4.00
CA ASP A 253 -20.18 -21.04 4.85
C ASP A 253 -21.08 -20.02 4.11
N ALA A 254 -20.48 -19.14 3.31
CA ALA A 254 -21.22 -18.21 2.45
C ALA A 254 -22.03 -18.93 1.37
N GLN A 255 -21.46 -19.97 0.74
CA GLN A 255 -22.16 -20.79 -0.25
C GLN A 255 -23.36 -21.53 0.36
N HIS A 256 -23.19 -22.17 1.52
CA HIS A 256 -24.29 -22.83 2.23
C HIS A 256 -25.39 -21.84 2.62
N ARG A 257 -25.01 -20.62 3.05
CA ARG A 257 -25.99 -19.58 3.38
C ARG A 257 -26.75 -19.09 2.13
N GLU A 258 -26.08 -18.96 0.99
CA GLU A 258 -26.71 -18.61 -0.28
C GLU A 258 -27.68 -19.70 -0.74
N GLU A 259 -27.31 -20.97 -0.61
CA GLU A 259 -28.16 -22.11 -0.95
C GLU A 259 -29.41 -22.17 -0.06
N SER A 260 -29.27 -21.94 1.26
CA SER A 260 -30.40 -21.83 2.18
C SER A 260 -31.36 -20.71 1.78
N LEU A 261 -30.85 -19.52 1.48
CA LEU A 261 -31.68 -18.38 1.06
C LEU A 261 -32.38 -18.63 -0.29
N LYS A 262 -31.72 -19.34 -1.22
CA LYS A 262 -32.36 -19.77 -2.48
C LYS A 262 -33.51 -20.74 -2.21
N GLY A 263 -33.33 -21.67 -1.27
CA GLY A 263 -34.39 -22.57 -0.79
C GLY A 263 -35.58 -21.80 -0.22
N ASP A 264 -35.33 -20.85 0.68
CA ASP A 264 -36.37 -20.01 1.28
C ASP A 264 -37.13 -19.18 0.23
N ILE A 265 -36.42 -18.59 -0.73
CA ILE A 265 -37.04 -17.84 -1.84
C ILE A 265 -37.91 -18.76 -2.70
N ALA A 266 -37.49 -20.00 -2.97
CA ALA A 266 -38.29 -20.95 -3.72
C ALA A 266 -39.56 -21.35 -2.96
N ALA A 267 -39.46 -21.63 -1.66
CA ALA A 267 -40.61 -21.93 -0.80
C ALA A 267 -41.60 -20.76 -0.73
N LEU A 268 -41.12 -19.53 -0.57
CA LEU A 268 -41.96 -18.33 -0.58
C LEU A 268 -42.65 -18.12 -1.92
N ARG A 269 -41.98 -18.40 -3.05
CA ARG A 269 -42.61 -18.34 -4.38
C ARG A 269 -43.74 -19.34 -4.53
N ILE A 270 -43.56 -20.57 -4.05
CA ILE A 270 -44.62 -21.59 -4.05
C ILE A 270 -45.81 -21.11 -3.20
N ARG A 271 -45.54 -20.61 -1.99
CA ARG A 271 -46.59 -20.13 -1.09
C ARG A 271 -47.37 -18.94 -1.64
N VAL A 272 -46.71 -18.01 -2.31
CA VAL A 272 -47.38 -16.89 -3.00
C VAL A 272 -48.29 -17.42 -4.11
N SER A 273 -47.82 -18.39 -4.92
CA SER A 273 -48.64 -19.00 -5.97
C SER A 273 -49.87 -19.70 -5.42
N GLU A 274 -49.75 -20.43 -4.31
CA GLU A 274 -50.89 -21.08 -3.63
C GLU A 274 -51.91 -20.07 -3.11
N LEU A 275 -51.43 -18.95 -2.52
CA LEU A 275 -52.31 -17.89 -2.02
C LEU A 275 -53.02 -17.16 -3.17
N GLU A 276 -52.33 -16.92 -4.29
CA GLU A 276 -52.93 -16.34 -5.49
C GLU A 276 -54.01 -17.24 -6.09
N GLU A 277 -53.79 -18.55 -6.12
CA GLU A 277 -54.77 -19.54 -6.58
C GLU A 277 -56.01 -19.59 -5.67
N SER A 278 -55.81 -19.65 -4.35
CA SER A 278 -56.89 -19.63 -3.36
C SER A 278 -57.72 -18.33 -3.45
N LEU A 279 -57.07 -17.19 -3.66
CA LEU A 279 -57.74 -15.91 -3.83
C LEU A 279 -58.53 -15.86 -5.15
N CYS A 280 -58.02 -16.47 -6.21
CA CYS A 280 -58.74 -16.62 -7.48
C CYS A 280 -59.98 -17.50 -7.33
N GLU A 281 -59.88 -18.63 -6.61
CA GLU A 281 -61.02 -19.50 -6.31
C GLU A 281 -62.08 -18.79 -5.47
N SER A 282 -61.69 -18.11 -4.38
CA SER A 282 -62.62 -17.32 -3.56
C SER A 282 -63.31 -16.23 -4.39
N ARG A 283 -62.58 -15.54 -5.27
CA ARG A 283 -63.17 -14.54 -6.17
C ARG A 283 -64.16 -15.16 -7.16
N LYS A 284 -63.89 -16.36 -7.68
CA LYS A 284 -64.83 -17.09 -8.55
C LYS A 284 -66.09 -17.52 -7.79
N GLN A 285 -65.94 -18.01 -6.56
CA GLN A 285 -67.06 -18.39 -5.69
C GLN A 285 -67.96 -17.19 -5.41
N HIS A 286 -67.39 -16.06 -4.98
CA HIS A 286 -68.17 -14.83 -4.76
C HIS A 286 -68.85 -14.31 -6.03
N ALA A 287 -68.21 -14.43 -7.19
CA ALA A 287 -68.84 -14.06 -8.46
C ALA A 287 -70.04 -14.98 -8.79
N ALA A 288 -69.95 -16.28 -8.51
CA ALA A 288 -71.04 -17.24 -8.69
C ALA A 288 -72.20 -16.95 -7.71
N GLU A 289 -71.90 -16.70 -6.43
CA GLU A 289 -72.89 -16.33 -5.41
C GLU A 289 -73.66 -15.05 -5.79
N LEU A 290 -72.95 -14.02 -6.26
CA LEU A 290 -73.57 -12.78 -6.74
C LEU A 290 -74.49 -13.01 -7.94
N SER A 291 -74.09 -13.88 -8.88
CA SER A 291 -74.91 -14.25 -10.03
C SER A 291 -76.17 -15.00 -9.60
N GLU A 292 -76.05 -15.93 -8.65
CA GLU A 292 -77.18 -16.70 -8.12
C GLU A 292 -78.15 -15.80 -7.34
N LEU A 293 -77.65 -14.91 -6.47
CA LEU A 293 -78.49 -13.91 -5.78
C LEU A 293 -79.21 -13.00 -6.78
N GLY A 294 -78.53 -12.64 -7.87
CA GLY A 294 -79.13 -11.88 -8.97
C GLY A 294 -80.29 -12.62 -9.64
N SER A 295 -80.14 -13.91 -9.92
CA SER A 295 -81.22 -14.76 -10.47
C SER A 295 -82.39 -14.86 -9.51
N ARG A 296 -82.12 -15.17 -8.23
CA ARG A 296 -83.15 -15.28 -7.19
C ARG A 296 -83.92 -13.97 -6.97
N LEU A 297 -83.23 -12.82 -7.03
CA LEU A 297 -83.87 -11.50 -6.97
C LEU A 297 -84.77 -11.27 -8.19
N SER A 298 -84.34 -11.69 -9.37
CA SER A 298 -85.14 -11.60 -10.59
C SER A 298 -86.39 -12.48 -10.51
N GLU A 299 -86.25 -13.73 -10.06
CA GLU A 299 -87.35 -14.66 -9.83
C GLU A 299 -88.35 -14.11 -8.81
N ALA A 300 -87.89 -13.64 -7.66
CA ALA A 300 -88.76 -13.02 -6.65
C ALA A 300 -89.49 -11.79 -7.18
N ARG A 301 -88.86 -10.99 -8.06
CA ARG A 301 -89.51 -9.87 -8.75
C ARG A 301 -90.60 -10.34 -9.72
N THR A 302 -90.34 -11.40 -10.49
CA THR A 302 -91.34 -11.96 -11.40
C THR A 302 -92.51 -12.59 -10.64
N GLU A 303 -92.24 -13.33 -9.57
CA GLU A 303 -93.26 -13.91 -8.70
C GLU A 303 -94.13 -12.83 -8.07
N LEU A 304 -93.52 -11.75 -7.54
CA LEU A 304 -94.27 -10.63 -6.97
C LEU A 304 -95.20 -9.99 -8.02
N SER A 305 -94.71 -9.78 -9.24
CA SER A 305 -95.50 -9.28 -10.36
C SER A 305 -96.68 -10.21 -10.68
N GLU A 306 -96.44 -11.52 -10.72
CA GLU A 306 -97.49 -12.50 -10.90
C GLU A 306 -98.50 -12.52 -9.76
N TYR A 307 -98.05 -12.42 -8.50
CA TYR A 307 -98.93 -12.33 -7.34
C TYR A 307 -99.80 -11.08 -7.40
N MET A 308 -99.25 -9.94 -7.82
CA MET A 308 -100.03 -8.73 -8.05
C MET A 308 -101.08 -8.94 -9.15
N ALA A 309 -100.73 -9.59 -10.27
CA ALA A 309 -101.66 -9.93 -11.34
C ALA A 309 -102.76 -10.92 -10.90
N LYS A 310 -102.39 -11.95 -10.13
CA LYS A 310 -103.33 -12.95 -9.57
C LYS A 310 -104.25 -12.30 -8.54
N ALA A 311 -103.73 -11.44 -7.66
CA ALA A 311 -104.52 -10.73 -6.67
C ALA A 311 -105.54 -9.80 -7.34
N THR A 312 -105.13 -9.01 -8.33
CA THR A 312 -106.04 -8.14 -9.10
C THR A 312 -107.11 -8.94 -9.85
N SER A 313 -106.75 -10.04 -10.51
CA SER A 313 -107.70 -10.95 -11.17
C SER A 313 -108.69 -11.61 -10.18
N ARG A 314 -108.19 -12.12 -9.05
CA ARG A 314 -109.01 -12.74 -8.01
C ARG A 314 -109.95 -11.74 -7.35
N LEU A 315 -109.54 -10.49 -7.22
CA LEU A 315 -110.39 -9.41 -6.72
C LEU A 315 -111.54 -9.14 -7.70
N ALA A 316 -111.25 -9.04 -9.01
CA ALA A 316 -112.27 -8.90 -10.06
C ALA A 316 -113.23 -10.12 -10.15
N LEU A 317 -112.70 -11.34 -9.99
CA LEU A 317 -113.52 -12.54 -9.89
C LEU A 317 -114.35 -12.58 -8.62
N LYS A 318 -113.81 -12.15 -7.47
CA LYS A 318 -114.57 -12.06 -6.23
C LYS A 318 -115.67 -11.01 -6.32
N GLU A 319 -115.47 -9.91 -7.04
CA GLU A 319 -116.55 -8.98 -7.36
C GLU A 319 -117.67 -9.68 -8.15
N LYS A 320 -117.32 -10.44 -9.21
CA LYS A 320 -118.29 -11.29 -9.96
C LYS A 320 -118.95 -12.39 -9.11
N VAL A 321 -118.21 -13.02 -8.21
CA VAL A 321 -118.73 -14.09 -7.37
C VAL A 321 -119.52 -13.52 -6.20
N VAL A 322 -119.28 -12.30 -5.73
CA VAL A 322 -120.21 -11.57 -4.86
C VAL A 322 -121.52 -11.31 -5.61
N GLU A 323 -121.47 -11.11 -6.93
CA GLU A 323 -122.64 -11.12 -7.82
C GLU A 323 -123.34 -12.50 -7.87
N GLU A 324 -122.59 -13.61 -7.94
CA GLU A 324 -123.11 -14.98 -8.11
C GLU A 324 -123.46 -15.71 -6.80
N LEU A 325 -122.79 -15.44 -5.68
CA LEU A 325 -123.12 -15.97 -4.34
C LEU A 325 -124.28 -15.23 -3.70
N ARG A 326 -124.76 -14.13 -4.30
CA ARG A 326 -126.16 -13.75 -4.13
C ARG A 326 -127.13 -14.84 -4.62
N LEU A 327 -126.68 -15.88 -5.33
CA LEU A 327 -127.55 -16.83 -6.05
C LEU A 327 -127.45 -18.34 -5.66
N ALA A 328 -126.41 -18.92 -5.01
CA ALA A 328 -126.41 -20.39 -4.72
C ALA A 328 -125.42 -20.96 -3.66
N SER A 329 -125.69 -22.17 -3.07
CA SER A 329 -124.98 -22.84 -1.94
C SER A 329 -124.75 -24.38 -2.05
N ASN A 330 -123.49 -24.81 -1.79
CA ASN A 330 -122.83 -25.99 -1.14
C ASN A 330 -123.39 -27.43 -0.97
N GLN A 331 -122.55 -28.46 -1.24
CA GLN A 331 -122.35 -29.67 -0.37
C GLN A 331 -121.13 -30.65 -0.61
N GLU A 332 -120.09 -30.34 -1.41
CA GLU A 332 -118.99 -31.31 -1.73
C GLU A 332 -117.68 -31.14 -0.92
N SER A 333 -117.66 -30.22 0.06
CA SER A 333 -116.43 -29.64 0.66
C SER A 333 -115.59 -30.59 1.55
N LEU A 334 -116.21 -31.53 2.27
CA LEU A 334 -115.55 -32.19 3.42
C LEU A 334 -114.58 -33.34 3.10
N SER A 335 -114.71 -34.00 1.94
CA SER A 335 -113.82 -35.11 1.55
C SER A 335 -112.45 -34.61 1.06
N VAL A 336 -112.47 -33.46 0.39
CA VAL A 336 -111.28 -32.79 -0.15
C VAL A 336 -110.37 -32.31 0.99
N ASP A 337 -110.95 -31.83 2.08
CA ASP A 337 -110.22 -31.28 3.24
C ASP A 337 -109.34 -32.33 3.93
N VAL A 338 -109.81 -33.58 4.04
CA VAL A 338 -109.05 -34.67 4.69
C VAL A 338 -107.83 -35.11 3.87
N LEU A 339 -107.96 -35.17 2.54
CA LEU A 339 -106.82 -35.45 1.67
C LEU A 339 -105.81 -34.31 1.67
N HIS A 340 -106.28 -33.06 1.74
CA HIS A 340 -105.44 -31.88 1.84
C HIS A 340 -104.57 -31.91 3.11
N LEU A 341 -105.19 -32.21 4.25
CA LEU A 341 -104.49 -32.32 5.54
C LEU A 341 -103.40 -33.39 5.53
N LYS A 342 -103.60 -34.54 4.87
CA LYS A 342 -102.55 -35.58 4.77
C LYS A 342 -101.35 -35.12 3.94
N SER A 343 -101.60 -34.50 2.78
CA SER A 343 -100.52 -33.96 1.95
C SER A 343 -99.75 -32.84 2.65
N GLU A 344 -100.43 -32.06 3.50
CA GLU A 344 -99.81 -31.00 4.28
C GLU A 344 -98.89 -31.55 5.38
N VAL A 345 -99.28 -32.64 6.04
CA VAL A 345 -98.42 -33.32 7.02
C VAL A 345 -97.16 -33.88 6.35
N GLU A 346 -97.29 -34.55 5.20
CA GLU A 346 -96.14 -35.07 4.44
C GLU A 346 -95.20 -33.93 4.00
N TRP A 347 -95.75 -32.85 3.47
CA TRP A 347 -94.98 -31.66 3.08
C TRP A 347 -94.25 -31.03 4.28
N LEU A 348 -94.91 -30.89 5.43
CA LEU A 348 -94.30 -30.33 6.64
C LEU A 348 -93.18 -31.22 7.17
N THR A 349 -93.29 -32.56 7.04
CA THR A 349 -92.21 -33.47 7.43
C THR A 349 -90.99 -33.33 6.53
N GLU A 350 -91.16 -33.30 5.21
CA GLU A 350 -90.07 -33.07 4.26
C GLU A 350 -89.40 -31.71 4.47
N GLU A 351 -90.20 -30.66 4.73
CA GLU A 351 -89.69 -29.33 5.02
C GLU A 351 -88.89 -29.28 6.32
N CYS A 352 -89.33 -29.98 7.37
CA CYS A 352 -88.59 -30.11 8.63
C CYS A 352 -87.25 -30.85 8.44
N GLU A 353 -87.22 -31.92 7.66
CA GLU A 353 -85.98 -32.64 7.33
C GLU A 353 -85.04 -31.77 6.50
N ARG A 354 -85.58 -31.05 5.52
CA ARG A 354 -84.82 -30.10 4.70
C ARG A 354 -84.22 -28.97 5.54
N LEU A 355 -84.97 -28.42 6.48
CA LEU A 355 -84.49 -27.37 7.39
C LEU A 355 -83.43 -27.90 8.35
N ARG A 356 -83.58 -29.13 8.85
CA ARG A 356 -82.57 -29.80 9.67
C ARG A 356 -81.26 -29.98 8.91
N GLY A 357 -81.31 -30.49 7.68
CA GLY A 357 -80.11 -30.64 6.84
C GLY A 357 -79.41 -29.30 6.56
N LYS A 358 -80.18 -28.23 6.26
CA LYS A 358 -79.62 -26.88 6.11
C LYS A 358 -78.98 -26.37 7.40
N SER A 359 -79.59 -26.61 8.56
CA SER A 359 -79.04 -26.22 9.86
C SER A 359 -77.75 -26.95 10.18
N GLU A 360 -77.66 -28.25 9.87
CA GLU A 360 -76.44 -29.04 10.07
C GLU A 360 -75.30 -28.59 9.13
N ALA A 361 -75.62 -28.33 7.86
CA ALA A 361 -74.66 -27.80 6.90
C ALA A 361 -74.11 -26.43 7.32
N ALA A 362 -74.98 -25.50 7.73
CA ALA A 362 -74.57 -24.18 8.22
C ALA A 362 -73.70 -24.28 9.49
N ARG A 363 -74.00 -25.24 10.38
CA ARG A 363 -73.18 -25.49 11.58
C ARG A 363 -71.78 -25.97 11.23
N LEU A 364 -71.66 -26.91 10.29
CA LEU A 364 -70.36 -27.39 9.83
C LEU A 364 -69.57 -26.28 9.13
N GLU A 365 -70.23 -25.48 8.30
CA GLU A 365 -69.60 -24.34 7.65
C GLU A 365 -69.06 -23.33 8.68
N ALA A 366 -69.85 -23.01 9.71
CA ALA A 366 -69.42 -22.14 10.81
C ALA A 366 -68.19 -22.70 11.55
N GLU A 367 -68.18 -24.00 11.89
CA GLU A 367 -67.04 -24.65 12.55
C GLU A 367 -65.76 -24.59 11.67
N THR A 368 -65.90 -24.82 10.36
CA THR A 368 -64.75 -24.70 9.44
C THR A 368 -64.27 -23.25 9.30
N ALA A 369 -65.18 -22.28 9.33
CA ALA A 369 -64.82 -20.86 9.29
C ALA A 369 -64.10 -20.42 10.57
N GLU A 370 -64.57 -20.86 11.74
CA GLU A 370 -63.91 -20.61 13.03
C GLU A 370 -62.49 -21.18 13.05
N LYS A 371 -62.30 -22.42 12.58
CA LYS A 371 -60.97 -23.02 12.51
C LYS A 371 -60.02 -22.23 11.59
N ARG A 372 -60.50 -21.82 10.41
CA ARG A 372 -59.71 -20.96 9.50
C ARG A 372 -59.34 -19.62 10.14
N LEU A 373 -60.24 -19.02 10.91
CA LEU A 373 -59.97 -17.77 11.61
C LEU A 373 -58.90 -17.95 12.70
N GLU A 374 -58.93 -19.06 13.43
CA GLU A 374 -57.90 -19.35 14.43
C GLU A 374 -56.53 -19.59 13.79
N ASP A 375 -56.46 -20.35 12.69
CA ASP A 375 -55.21 -20.56 11.94
C ASP A 375 -54.60 -19.21 11.47
N ILE A 376 -55.44 -18.32 10.92
CA ILE A 376 -55.00 -16.98 10.49
C ILE A 376 -54.54 -16.15 11.70
N ARG A 377 -55.22 -16.27 12.84
CA ARG A 377 -54.86 -15.55 14.06
C ARG A 377 -53.51 -15.99 14.60
N GLU A 378 -53.24 -17.30 14.62
CA GLU A 378 -51.95 -17.87 15.02
C GLU A 378 -50.83 -17.43 14.07
N GLU A 379 -51.05 -17.48 12.76
CA GLU A 379 -50.09 -17.00 11.76
C GLU A 379 -49.80 -15.50 11.93
N CYS A 380 -50.84 -14.69 12.12
CA CYS A 380 -50.68 -13.26 12.38
C CYS A 380 -49.89 -12.99 13.68
N ALA A 381 -50.15 -13.74 14.74
CA ALA A 381 -49.45 -13.62 16.01
C ALA A 381 -47.96 -13.99 15.87
N ALA A 382 -47.66 -15.09 15.17
CA ALA A 382 -46.28 -15.52 14.89
C ALA A 382 -45.52 -14.48 14.05
N ASN A 383 -46.16 -13.95 13.01
CA ASN A 383 -45.59 -12.90 12.17
C ASN A 383 -45.31 -11.62 12.95
N LEU A 384 -46.24 -11.21 13.81
CA LEU A 384 -46.06 -10.04 14.67
C LEU A 384 -44.90 -10.22 15.66
N ALA A 385 -44.78 -11.39 16.29
CA ALA A 385 -43.67 -11.70 17.18
C ALA A 385 -42.32 -11.69 16.44
N SER A 386 -42.25 -12.28 15.24
CA SER A 386 -41.04 -12.27 14.40
C SER A 386 -40.62 -10.85 13.98
N LEU A 387 -41.59 -10.02 13.57
CA LEU A 387 -41.33 -8.63 13.22
C LEU A 387 -40.86 -7.80 14.43
N GLN A 388 -41.45 -8.02 15.60
CA GLN A 388 -41.01 -7.38 16.85
C GLN A 388 -39.58 -7.78 17.22
N ALA A 389 -39.22 -9.07 17.11
CA ALA A 389 -37.87 -9.55 17.36
C ALA A 389 -36.85 -8.93 16.37
N ARG A 390 -37.21 -8.84 15.09
CA ARG A 390 -36.35 -8.22 14.07
C ARG A 390 -36.16 -6.73 14.32
N LEU A 391 -37.22 -6.02 14.73
CA LEU A 391 -37.13 -4.60 15.09
C LEU A 391 -36.26 -4.38 16.32
N ALA A 392 -36.39 -5.22 17.35
CA ALA A 392 -35.53 -5.16 18.54
C ALA A 392 -34.05 -5.41 18.19
N GLN A 393 -33.78 -6.38 17.31
CA GLN A 393 -32.43 -6.67 16.84
C GLN A 393 -31.83 -5.50 16.05
N GLU A 394 -32.59 -4.90 15.13
CA GLU A 394 -32.14 -3.73 14.38
C GLU A 394 -31.93 -2.52 15.28
N HIS A 395 -32.79 -2.31 16.28
CA HIS A 395 -32.58 -1.26 17.28
C HIS A 395 -31.28 -1.47 18.05
N ALA A 396 -30.99 -2.70 18.51
CA ALA A 396 -29.74 -3.02 19.19
C ALA A 396 -28.50 -2.81 18.28
N ARG A 397 -28.57 -3.22 17.02
CA ARG A 397 -27.50 -2.98 16.02
C ARG A 397 -27.27 -1.49 15.78
N ARG A 398 -28.35 -0.71 15.67
CA ARG A 398 -28.29 0.75 15.51
C ARG A 398 -27.61 1.42 16.69
N MET A 399 -28.00 1.06 17.92
CA MET A 399 -27.40 1.61 19.14
C MET A 399 -25.91 1.27 19.24
N ALA A 400 -25.51 0.03 18.96
CA ALA A 400 -24.11 -0.38 18.95
C ALA A 400 -23.28 0.36 17.88
N ALA A 401 -23.86 0.58 16.69
CA ALA A 401 -23.22 1.37 15.65
C ALA A 401 -23.06 2.85 16.04
N GLU A 402 -24.08 3.44 16.66
CA GLU A 402 -24.02 4.81 17.18
C GLU A 402 -22.95 4.96 18.26
N GLU A 403 -22.89 4.03 19.22
CA GLU A 403 -21.86 4.01 20.26
C GLU A 403 -20.46 3.93 19.64
N ASN A 404 -20.24 3.00 18.71
CA ASN A 404 -18.97 2.91 17.98
C ASN A 404 -18.63 4.21 17.25
N CYS A 405 -19.57 4.85 16.55
CA CYS A 405 -19.32 6.14 15.90
C CYS A 405 -18.94 7.23 16.91
N THR A 406 -19.57 7.26 18.09
CA THR A 406 -19.21 8.22 19.14
C THR A 406 -17.81 7.97 19.68
N LEU A 407 -17.43 6.71 19.91
CA LEU A 407 -16.08 6.33 20.35
C LEU A 407 -15.02 6.74 19.33
N HIS A 408 -15.21 6.40 18.05
CA HIS A 408 -14.27 6.79 16.98
C HIS A 408 -14.18 8.32 16.85
N THR A 409 -15.27 9.04 17.08
CA THR A 409 -15.25 10.52 17.06
C THR A 409 -14.40 11.07 18.21
N GLN A 410 -14.52 10.49 19.41
CA GLN A 410 -13.70 10.87 20.57
C GLN A 410 -12.22 10.53 20.37
N GLU A 411 -11.91 9.36 19.80
CA GLU A 411 -10.55 8.96 19.45
C GLU A 411 -9.93 9.88 18.39
N LEU A 412 -10.69 10.23 17.35
CA LEU A 412 -10.24 11.21 16.36
C LEU A 412 -9.98 12.58 16.98
N GLN A 413 -10.81 13.00 17.94
CA GLN A 413 -10.60 14.24 18.67
C GLN A 413 -9.33 14.18 19.53
N SER A 414 -9.11 13.10 20.28
CA SER A 414 -7.92 12.96 21.13
C SER A 414 -6.63 12.92 20.30
N VAL A 415 -6.63 12.22 19.16
CA VAL A 415 -5.49 12.21 18.22
C VAL A 415 -5.26 13.59 17.61
N ARG A 416 -6.32 14.34 17.26
CA ARG A 416 -6.19 15.72 16.77
C ARG A 416 -5.61 16.66 17.82
N GLU A 417 -6.06 16.54 19.06
CA GLU A 417 -5.55 17.33 20.19
C GLU A 417 -4.07 17.01 20.46
N GLU A 418 -3.70 15.73 20.45
CA GLU A 418 -2.32 15.29 20.62
C GLU A 418 -1.41 15.76 19.48
N LEU A 419 -1.86 15.64 18.23
CA LEU A 419 -1.14 16.18 17.08
C LEU A 419 -0.96 17.70 17.20
N THR A 420 -1.99 18.42 17.64
CA THR A 420 -1.92 19.86 17.87
C THR A 420 -0.89 20.20 18.95
N ARG A 421 -0.86 19.45 20.06
CA ARG A 421 0.18 19.61 21.10
C ARG A 421 1.58 19.34 20.57
N GLN A 422 1.76 18.31 19.75
CA GLN A 422 3.05 17.99 19.14
C GLN A 422 3.50 19.10 18.17
N VAL A 423 2.60 19.62 17.34
CA VAL A 423 2.87 20.76 16.45
C VAL A 423 3.26 21.99 17.27
N MET A 424 2.53 22.33 18.34
CA MET A 424 2.87 23.44 19.22
C MET A 424 4.24 23.27 19.87
N SER A 425 4.55 22.08 20.39
CA SER A 425 5.84 21.75 20.99
C SER A 425 7.00 21.89 19.99
N MET A 426 6.84 21.36 18.77
CA MET A 426 7.86 21.47 17.73
C MET A 426 8.03 22.91 17.24
N THR A 427 6.94 23.68 17.13
CA THR A 427 6.97 25.09 16.78
C THR A 427 7.72 25.90 17.84
N GLU A 428 7.49 25.62 19.12
CA GLU A 428 8.19 26.30 20.22
C GLU A 428 9.69 25.97 20.21
N ARG A 429 10.06 24.70 20.01
CA ARG A 429 11.48 24.31 19.85
C ARG A 429 12.14 25.01 18.67
N VAL A 430 11.44 25.16 17.54
CA VAL A 430 11.94 25.92 16.38
C VAL A 430 12.14 27.39 16.76
N ARG A 431 11.16 28.01 17.42
CA ARG A 431 11.22 29.39 17.91
C ARG A 431 12.40 29.63 18.85
N GLU A 432 12.65 28.70 19.78
CA GLU A 432 13.81 28.74 20.67
C GLU A 432 15.12 28.71 19.88
N ARG A 433 15.27 27.79 18.91
CA ARG A 433 16.47 27.70 18.07
C ARG A 433 16.67 28.92 17.18
N GLU A 434 15.59 29.51 16.67
CA GLU A 434 15.65 30.78 15.95
C GLU A 434 16.10 31.94 16.84
N SER A 435 15.64 31.98 18.10
CA SER A 435 16.07 32.98 19.08
C SER A 435 17.54 32.82 19.44
N GLU A 436 18.03 31.59 19.60
CA GLU A 436 19.43 31.27 19.85
C GLU A 436 20.31 31.64 18.65
N LEU A 437 19.89 31.29 17.42
CA LEU A 437 20.56 31.69 16.19
C LEU A 437 20.64 33.21 16.08
N THR A 438 19.57 33.92 16.42
CA THR A 438 19.53 35.39 16.42
C THR A 438 20.49 35.97 17.46
N ARG A 439 20.56 35.37 18.67
CA ARG A 439 21.51 35.76 19.72
C ARG A 439 22.96 35.52 19.29
N LEU A 440 23.27 34.36 18.72
CA LEU A 440 24.61 34.01 18.23
C LEU A 440 25.03 34.92 17.07
N ARG A 441 24.12 35.23 16.13
CA ARG A 441 24.36 36.21 15.07
C ARG A 441 24.67 37.60 15.63
N ARG A 442 23.92 38.05 16.65
CA ARG A 442 24.19 39.34 17.33
C ARG A 442 25.55 39.33 18.03
N GLN A 443 25.92 38.23 18.68
CA GLN A 443 27.24 38.07 19.32
C GLN A 443 28.38 38.07 18.30
N LEU A 444 28.21 37.40 17.15
CA LEU A 444 29.18 37.43 16.05
C LEU A 444 29.32 38.85 15.47
N ALA A 445 28.21 39.57 15.27
CA ALA A 445 28.23 40.95 14.81
C ALA A 445 28.95 41.88 15.81
N GLN A 446 28.74 41.70 17.11
CA GLN A 446 29.43 42.48 18.16
C GLN A 446 30.92 42.10 18.29
N ARG A 447 31.27 40.82 18.13
CA ARG A 447 32.66 40.33 18.18
C ARG A 447 33.49 40.74 16.96
N GLY A 448 32.84 41.01 15.82
CA GLY A 448 33.50 41.55 14.63
C GLY A 448 34.02 42.98 14.78
N ILE A 449 33.61 43.72 15.81
CA ILE A 449 33.93 45.15 15.97
C ILE A 449 35.08 45.38 16.97
N ASN A 450 35.36 44.45 17.90
CA ASN A 450 36.31 44.66 19.00
C ASN A 450 37.35 43.53 19.14
N ASN A 451 38.51 43.66 18.46
CA ASN A 451 39.88 43.35 18.94
C ASN A 451 40.84 42.87 17.82
N PRO A 452 42.05 43.46 17.68
CA PRO A 452 43.14 42.88 16.92
C PRO A 452 44.11 42.07 17.81
N SER A 453 44.72 41.06 17.18
CA SER A 453 45.99 40.37 17.48
C SER A 453 46.07 39.24 18.54
N THR A 454 46.69 38.15 18.07
CA THR A 454 47.32 36.97 18.71
C THR A 454 46.55 36.17 19.77
N THR A 455 45.97 36.78 20.80
CA THR A 455 45.09 36.09 21.77
C THR A 455 43.86 35.44 21.11
N ASN A 456 43.41 36.01 20.00
CA ASN A 456 42.28 35.53 19.22
C ASN A 456 42.53 34.19 18.51
N GLN A 457 43.79 33.83 18.26
CA GLN A 457 44.11 32.61 17.52
C GLN A 457 44.07 31.40 18.44
N ASP A 458 44.68 31.49 19.63
CA ASP A 458 44.55 30.46 20.66
C ASP A 458 43.12 30.35 21.16
N GLN A 459 42.43 31.48 21.39
CA GLN A 459 41.01 31.46 21.71
C GLN A 459 40.15 30.89 20.57
N ARG A 460 40.53 31.07 19.29
CA ARG A 460 39.86 30.40 18.15
C ARG A 460 40.12 28.92 18.15
N VAL A 461 41.34 28.47 18.42
CA VAL A 461 41.67 27.06 18.49
C VAL A 461 40.91 26.43 19.64
N THR A 462 40.94 26.99 20.85
CA THR A 462 40.17 26.48 21.99
C THR A 462 38.66 26.54 21.74
N ALA A 463 38.14 27.58 21.08
CA ALA A 463 36.72 27.66 20.71
C ALA A 463 36.34 26.67 19.62
N LEU A 464 37.21 26.39 18.64
CA LEU A 464 37.01 25.37 17.61
C LEU A 464 37.07 23.97 18.20
N THR A 465 38.01 23.71 19.12
CA THR A 465 38.06 22.44 19.86
C THR A 465 36.81 22.25 20.71
N LYS A 466 36.37 23.29 21.42
CA LYS A 466 35.13 23.23 22.20
C LYS A 466 33.90 23.03 21.30
N ALA A 467 33.83 23.73 20.16
CA ALA A 467 32.75 23.58 19.20
C ALA A 467 32.78 22.21 18.50
N LEU A 468 33.95 21.64 18.27
CA LEU A 468 34.11 20.29 17.74
C LEU A 468 33.57 19.27 18.74
N VAL A 469 33.99 19.36 20.01
CA VAL A 469 33.50 18.48 21.09
C VAL A 469 31.99 18.64 21.28
N GLU A 470 31.46 19.86 21.23
CA GLU A 470 30.02 20.12 21.33
C GLU A 470 29.25 19.57 20.11
N LYS A 471 29.86 19.60 18.92
CA LYS A 471 29.30 18.99 17.70
C LYS A 471 29.38 17.47 17.72
N GLU A 472 30.46 16.89 18.26
CA GLU A 472 30.61 15.45 18.46
C GLU A 472 29.59 14.94 19.48
N LEU A 473 29.42 15.65 20.60
CA LEU A 473 28.40 15.34 21.60
C LEU A 473 26.97 15.49 21.04
N ALA A 474 26.71 16.54 20.25
CA ALA A 474 25.41 16.70 19.60
C ALA A 474 25.14 15.61 18.54
N LEU A 475 26.17 15.18 17.81
CA LEU A 475 26.08 14.06 16.88
C LEU A 475 25.83 12.74 17.62
N GLU A 476 26.50 12.50 18.74
CA GLU A 476 26.26 11.35 19.62
C GLU A 476 24.82 11.36 20.13
N GLN A 477 24.34 12.50 20.63
CA GLN A 477 22.96 12.65 21.10
C GLN A 477 21.91 12.43 19.99
N VAL A 478 22.15 12.94 18.76
CA VAL A 478 21.25 12.69 17.62
C VAL A 478 21.31 11.22 17.18
N THR A 479 22.48 10.60 17.27
CA THR A 479 22.68 9.18 16.96
C THR A 479 21.93 8.30 17.95
N ASP A 480 21.97 8.65 19.24
CA ASP A 480 21.23 7.99 20.31
C ASP A 480 19.73 8.19 20.15
N GLN A 481 19.26 9.41 19.90
CA GLN A 481 17.85 9.69 19.63
C GLN A 481 17.34 8.91 18.42
N ARG A 482 18.12 8.86 17.33
CA ARG A 482 17.81 8.07 16.14
C ARG A 482 17.74 6.57 16.47
N ASN A 483 18.68 6.05 17.26
CA ASN A 483 18.68 4.65 17.69
C ASN A 483 17.47 4.36 18.59
N GLN A 484 17.11 5.27 19.50
CA GLN A 484 15.95 5.16 20.37
C GLN A 484 14.64 5.17 19.56
N LEU A 485 14.50 6.10 18.60
CA LEU A 485 13.34 6.14 17.70
C LEU A 485 13.27 4.90 16.82
N ARG A 486 14.40 4.35 16.36
CA ARG A 486 14.44 3.09 15.62
C ARG A 486 13.92 1.94 16.46
N ILE A 487 14.36 1.83 17.72
CA ILE A 487 13.87 0.81 18.65
C ILE A 487 12.38 1.00 18.94
N GLN A 488 11.90 2.24 19.10
CA GLN A 488 10.47 2.51 19.27
C GLN A 488 9.67 2.14 18.02
N LEU A 489 10.18 2.43 16.82
CA LEU A 489 9.54 2.07 15.56
C LEU A 489 9.51 0.55 15.38
N ASP A 490 10.58 -0.16 15.73
CA ASP A 490 10.63 -1.62 15.70
C ASP A 490 9.66 -2.24 16.73
N ARG A 491 9.52 -1.64 17.92
CA ARG A 491 8.49 -2.03 18.91
C ARG A 491 7.09 -1.79 18.39
N ILE A 492 6.77 -0.59 17.93
CA ILE A 492 5.44 -0.28 17.37
C ILE A 492 5.13 -1.17 16.18
N LYS A 493 6.11 -1.44 15.31
CA LYS A 493 5.95 -2.35 14.18
C LYS A 493 5.73 -3.79 14.63
N SER A 494 6.40 -4.24 15.68
CA SER A 494 6.18 -5.54 16.32
C SER A 494 4.80 -5.62 16.99
N ASP A 495 4.39 -4.56 17.69
CA ASP A 495 3.10 -4.46 18.37
C ASP A 495 1.96 -4.38 17.35
N TYR A 496 2.13 -3.65 16.25
CA TYR A 496 1.17 -3.62 15.14
C TYR A 496 1.11 -4.96 14.40
N GLY A 497 2.26 -5.64 14.24
CA GLY A 497 2.33 -7.01 13.73
C GLY A 497 1.58 -8.01 14.63
N ASN A 498 1.65 -7.83 15.95
CA ASN A 498 0.91 -8.65 16.91
C ASN A 498 -0.58 -8.26 17.05
N CYS A 499 -0.93 -6.99 16.97
CA CYS A 499 -2.32 -6.50 17.09
C CYS A 499 -3.14 -6.67 15.79
N THR A 500 -2.51 -6.92 14.65
CA THR A 500 -3.22 -7.24 13.39
C THR A 500 -3.74 -8.70 13.38
N TYR A 501 -3.40 -9.49 14.41
CA TYR A 501 -3.93 -10.85 14.60
C TYR A 501 -4.46 -11.04 16.03
N PRO A 502 -5.63 -10.45 16.34
CA PRO A 502 -6.69 -11.29 16.89
C PRO A 502 -8.00 -11.10 16.11
N SER A 503 -8.60 -12.23 15.76
CA SER A 503 -9.88 -12.34 15.08
C SER A 503 -11.03 -11.51 15.69
N SER A 504 -11.86 -11.01 14.76
CA SER A 504 -13.32 -10.85 14.86
C SER A 504 -13.86 -9.44 15.17
N SER A 505 -14.29 -8.72 14.14
CA SER A 505 -15.71 -8.74 13.74
C SER A 505 -15.97 -7.92 12.47
N ARG A 506 -16.97 -8.38 11.72
CA ARG A 506 -17.52 -7.78 10.50
C ARG A 506 -17.79 -6.28 10.64
N SER A 507 -17.24 -5.50 9.72
CA SER A 507 -18.04 -4.54 8.97
C SER A 507 -17.67 -4.63 7.49
N VAL A 508 -18.63 -5.06 6.69
CA VAL A 508 -18.56 -5.05 5.23
C VAL A 508 -18.67 -3.57 4.83
N SER A 509 -17.52 -2.91 4.69
CA SER A 509 -17.42 -1.65 3.98
C SER A 509 -17.43 -1.96 2.48
N VAL A 510 -18.61 -1.93 1.88
CA VAL A 510 -18.79 -1.99 0.42
C VAL A 510 -18.31 -0.66 -0.18
N ASN A 511 -17.00 -0.45 -0.24
CA ASN A 511 -16.46 0.65 -1.03
C ASN A 511 -15.03 0.36 -1.52
N ASP A 512 -14.86 -0.77 -2.19
CA ASP A 512 -13.65 -1.08 -2.95
C ASP A 512 -13.52 -0.12 -4.15
N THR A 513 -12.74 0.93 -3.97
CA THR A 513 -12.18 1.71 -5.08
C THR A 513 -10.69 2.03 -4.94
N ASP A 514 -9.97 1.47 -3.96
CA ASP A 514 -8.54 1.77 -3.74
C ASP A 514 -7.56 0.70 -4.27
N ASP A 515 -8.05 -0.49 -4.68
CA ASP A 515 -7.20 -1.59 -5.16
C ASP A 515 -6.58 -1.37 -6.55
N ALA A 516 -6.97 -0.33 -7.27
CA ALA A 516 -6.41 -0.02 -8.58
C ALA A 516 -4.97 0.56 -8.53
N LYS A 517 -4.44 0.84 -7.32
CA LYS A 517 -3.07 1.36 -7.14
C LYS A 517 -2.03 0.28 -6.80
N ALA A 518 -2.46 -0.92 -6.41
CA ALA A 518 -1.55 -1.96 -5.91
C ALA A 518 -0.93 -2.85 -7.01
N GLN A 519 -1.34 -2.69 -8.28
CA GLN A 519 -0.89 -3.53 -9.40
C GLN A 519 0.00 -2.77 -10.42
N VAL A 520 0.95 -1.96 -9.95
CA VAL A 520 2.02 -1.44 -10.82
C VAL A 520 3.34 -2.09 -10.42
N PRO A 521 4.03 -2.84 -11.31
CA PRO A 521 5.32 -3.43 -11.02
C PRO A 521 6.32 -2.40 -10.49
N LEU A 522 7.10 -2.78 -9.48
CA LEU A 522 8.00 -1.90 -8.71
C LEU A 522 9.04 -1.13 -9.55
N PHE A 523 9.21 -1.48 -10.82
CA PHE A 523 10.07 -0.79 -11.80
C PHE A 523 9.57 0.59 -12.28
N MET A 524 8.36 1.02 -11.88
CA MET A 524 7.83 2.36 -12.18
C MET A 524 7.67 3.28 -10.96
N SER A 525 8.23 2.91 -9.81
CA SER A 525 8.29 3.80 -8.64
C SER A 525 9.50 4.73 -8.71
N GLU A 526 9.32 6.02 -8.36
CA GLU A 526 10.37 7.05 -8.42
C GLU A 526 11.53 6.68 -7.48
N GLY A 527 12.67 6.23 -8.03
CA GLY A 527 13.90 6.00 -7.28
C GLY A 527 14.71 7.29 -7.10
N PRO A 528 15.38 7.52 -5.95
CA PRO A 528 16.17 8.72 -5.68
C PRO A 528 17.43 8.90 -6.57
N HIS A 529 17.69 7.97 -7.50
CA HIS A 529 18.82 8.00 -8.44
C HIS A 529 18.41 8.17 -9.91
N ASP A 530 17.14 8.49 -10.21
CA ASP A 530 16.65 8.59 -11.59
C ASP A 530 16.97 9.96 -12.24
N THR A 531 17.45 9.93 -13.50
CA THR A 531 17.84 11.14 -14.23
C THR A 531 16.64 12.07 -14.55
N MET A 532 16.87 13.37 -14.68
CA MET A 532 15.80 14.38 -14.87
C MET A 532 14.90 14.12 -16.10
N VAL A 533 15.40 13.45 -17.13
CA VAL A 533 14.65 13.13 -18.35
C VAL A 533 13.79 11.87 -18.14
N THR A 534 14.30 10.83 -17.47
CA THR A 534 13.52 9.64 -17.13
C THR A 534 12.37 9.96 -16.18
N ARG A 535 12.56 10.92 -15.27
CA ARG A 535 11.50 11.41 -14.36
C ARG A 535 10.36 12.13 -15.09
N ARG A 536 10.64 12.89 -16.14
CA ARG A 536 9.62 13.62 -16.92
C ARG A 536 8.79 12.71 -17.81
N VAL A 537 9.45 11.74 -18.46
CA VAL A 537 8.76 10.74 -19.29
C VAL A 537 7.87 9.85 -18.42
N LYS A 538 8.38 9.38 -17.27
CA LYS A 538 7.60 8.59 -16.30
C LYS A 538 6.35 9.34 -15.81
N ARG A 539 6.44 10.65 -15.55
CA ARG A 539 5.26 11.49 -15.19
C ARG A 539 4.22 11.60 -16.30
N ALA A 540 4.63 11.74 -17.56
CA ALA A 540 3.70 11.88 -18.66
C ALA A 540 2.86 10.59 -18.87
N TYR A 541 3.50 9.42 -18.78
CA TYR A 541 2.79 8.14 -18.87
C TYR A 541 1.83 7.91 -17.70
N THR A 542 2.20 8.29 -16.48
CA THR A 542 1.30 8.22 -15.32
C THR A 542 0.11 9.17 -15.45
N CYS A 543 0.29 10.35 -16.06
CA CYS A 543 -0.81 11.28 -16.32
C CYS A 543 -1.80 10.74 -17.37
N VAL A 544 -1.30 10.14 -18.45
CA VAL A 544 -2.13 9.52 -19.50
C VAL A 544 -2.92 8.34 -18.94
N ASP A 545 -2.29 7.49 -18.13
CA ASP A 545 -2.97 6.36 -17.48
C ASP A 545 -4.02 6.83 -16.46
N SER A 546 -3.74 7.89 -15.70
CA SER A 546 -4.71 8.46 -14.76
C SER A 546 -5.98 9.01 -15.46
N LEU A 547 -5.84 9.52 -16.68
CA LEU A 547 -6.95 10.00 -17.51
C LEU A 547 -7.70 8.84 -18.16
N GLY A 548 -6.99 7.81 -18.63
CA GLY A 548 -7.57 6.57 -19.15
C GLY A 548 -8.40 5.84 -18.10
N MET A 549 -7.87 5.70 -16.88
CA MET A 549 -8.55 5.03 -15.76
C MET A 549 -9.72 5.84 -15.19
N LYS A 550 -9.65 7.18 -15.21
CA LYS A 550 -10.79 8.04 -14.82
C LYS A 550 -11.91 7.97 -15.85
N THR A 551 -11.57 7.97 -17.13
CA THR A 551 -12.54 7.79 -18.23
C THR A 551 -13.17 6.40 -18.18
N GLY A 552 -12.38 5.36 -17.95
CA GLY A 552 -12.87 3.98 -17.77
C GLY A 552 -13.77 3.80 -16.55
N ARG A 553 -13.45 4.43 -15.41
CA ARG A 553 -14.34 4.44 -14.22
C ARG A 553 -15.64 5.20 -14.46
N PHE A 554 -15.59 6.31 -15.21
CA PHE A 554 -16.78 7.08 -15.56
C PHE A 554 -17.72 6.29 -16.49
N LEU A 555 -17.17 5.54 -17.46
CA LEU A 555 -17.95 4.65 -18.33
C LEU A 555 -18.51 3.40 -17.62
N ARG A 556 -17.89 2.96 -16.50
CA ARG A 556 -18.36 1.80 -15.73
C ARG A 556 -19.49 2.15 -14.77
N ARG A 557 -19.50 3.37 -14.22
CA ARG A 557 -20.47 3.82 -13.21
C ARG A 557 -21.75 4.43 -13.80
N TYR A 558 -21.74 4.85 -15.07
CA TYR A 558 -22.88 5.48 -15.72
C TYR A 558 -23.31 4.74 -16.99
N PRO A 559 -24.40 3.93 -16.96
CA PRO A 559 -24.88 3.20 -18.14
C PRO A 559 -25.30 4.12 -19.30
N LEU A 560 -25.74 5.35 -19.02
CA LEU A 560 -26.04 6.39 -20.01
C LEU A 560 -24.79 6.90 -20.75
N ALA A 561 -23.66 7.07 -20.05
CA ALA A 561 -22.42 7.53 -20.66
C ALA A 561 -21.86 6.50 -21.65
N ARG A 562 -22.02 5.20 -21.34
CA ARG A 562 -21.70 4.10 -22.26
C ARG A 562 -22.51 4.20 -23.56
N LEU A 563 -23.81 4.46 -23.46
CA LEU A 563 -24.69 4.62 -24.62
C LEU A 563 -24.25 5.80 -25.51
N LEU A 564 -23.90 6.94 -24.90
CA LEU A 564 -23.40 8.11 -25.64
C LEU A 564 -22.08 7.84 -26.38
N VAL A 565 -21.16 7.08 -25.78
CA VAL A 565 -19.90 6.69 -26.44
C VAL A 565 -20.16 5.74 -27.61
N PHE A 566 -21.06 4.77 -27.47
CA PHE A 566 -21.45 3.91 -28.60
C PHE A 566 -22.11 4.70 -29.73
N VAL A 567 -23.03 5.61 -29.41
CA VAL A 567 -23.67 6.49 -30.39
C VAL A 567 -22.63 7.38 -31.09
N TYR A 568 -21.68 7.95 -30.34
CA TYR A 568 -20.60 8.74 -30.91
C TYR A 568 -19.73 7.92 -31.88
N VAL A 569 -19.36 6.69 -31.50
CA VAL A 569 -18.59 5.79 -32.37
C VAL A 569 -19.38 5.45 -33.64
N ILE A 570 -20.68 5.17 -33.54
CA ILE A 570 -21.55 4.92 -34.70
C ILE A 570 -21.64 6.14 -35.61
N ILE A 571 -21.83 7.34 -35.06
CA ILE A 571 -21.86 8.60 -35.82
C ILE A 571 -20.51 8.86 -36.49
N LEU A 572 -19.40 8.59 -35.80
CA LEU A 572 -18.06 8.73 -36.35
C LEU A 572 -17.81 7.74 -37.49
N HIS A 573 -18.24 6.49 -37.36
CA HIS A 573 -18.15 5.51 -38.44
C HIS A 573 -19.06 5.89 -39.62
N LEU A 574 -20.27 6.39 -39.36
CA LEU A 574 -21.15 6.93 -40.40
C LEU A 574 -20.54 8.14 -41.10
N TRP A 575 -19.88 9.03 -40.35
CA TRP A 575 -19.18 10.18 -40.89
C TRP A 575 -17.98 9.76 -41.74
N VAL A 576 -17.17 8.80 -41.26
CA VAL A 576 -16.05 8.23 -42.02
C VAL A 576 -16.54 7.52 -43.28
N CYS A 577 -17.62 6.73 -43.20
CA CYS A 577 -18.26 6.12 -44.36
C CYS A 577 -18.77 7.18 -45.33
N LEU A 578 -19.42 8.23 -44.85
CA LEU A 578 -19.92 9.33 -45.68
C LEU A 578 -18.76 10.05 -46.36
N VAL A 579 -17.65 10.31 -45.67
CA VAL A 579 -16.44 10.89 -46.26
C VAL A 579 -15.83 9.93 -47.30
N LEU A 580 -15.73 8.63 -47.01
CA LEU A 580 -15.22 7.63 -47.96
C LEU A 580 -16.10 7.48 -49.22
N PHE A 581 -17.43 7.55 -49.07
CA PHE A 581 -18.38 7.48 -50.17
C PHE A 581 -18.59 8.83 -50.89
N SER A 582 -18.29 9.95 -50.24
CA SER A 582 -18.34 11.29 -50.86
C SER A 582 -16.99 11.69 -51.49
N TYR A 583 -15.90 11.03 -51.10
CA TYR A 583 -14.56 11.11 -51.72
C TYR A 583 -14.25 9.82 -52.52
N THR A 584 -15.21 9.33 -53.29
CA THR A 584 -14.88 8.63 -54.53
C THR A 584 -14.53 9.68 -55.59
N PRO A 585 -13.33 9.65 -56.21
CA PRO A 585 -13.00 10.54 -57.33
C PRO A 585 -13.85 10.28 -58.56
#